data_AF-A0A3N6B4Q1-F1
#
_entry.id   AF-A0A3N6B4Q1-F1
#
_cell.length_a   1.000
_cell.length_b   1.000
_cell.length_c   1.000
_cell.angle_alpha   90.00
_cell.angle_beta   90.00
_cell.angle_gamma   90.00
#
_symmetry.space_group_name_H-M   'P 1'
#
loop_
_entity.id
_entity.type
_entity.pdbx_description
1 polymer ?
#
loop_
_entity_poly.entity_id
_entity_poly.type
_entity_poly.pdbx_seq_one_letter_code
_entity_poly.pdbx_strand_id
1 'polypeptide(L)'
;KLKESERTATHSGKRDDRLVFTEQHAGHEYKGIAALAIAGRVLRNYNGALATECVQTAEALWKQERDTGRAFRDKVVAGVELLLTTRKPEYRDFLVQSRTQIVAGIGGTGWAIGRALPLIEDAGFKEEIKAAVTTHFAGVEKQQRENPFGVPYRPRIWGAGWDIQRFGVEQYFLHASFPDVVSTEYMLNALNFVLGCHPGENTASFASGVGSRSMTIAYGFNRADRSYIPGGVVSGTALIRPDFPEMKDFPYLWQQTEYVLGGGATNFMFLVLAADQVLNQ
;
A
#
# COMPACT_ATOMS: atom_id res chain seq x y z
N LYS A 1 12.55 -2.48 43.74
CA LYS A 1 13.20 -2.11 42.47
C LYS A 1 14.60 -2.68 42.48
N LEU A 2 14.98 -3.42 41.44
CA LEU A 2 16.36 -3.87 41.24
C LEU A 2 17.26 -2.64 41.03
N LYS A 3 18.50 -2.68 41.52
CA LYS A 3 19.54 -1.70 41.13
C LYS A 3 19.91 -1.91 39.67
N GLU A 4 20.46 -0.90 39.02
CA GLU A 4 20.74 -0.91 37.57
C GLU A 4 21.53 -2.14 37.06
N SER A 5 22.44 -2.67 37.89
CA SER A 5 23.24 -3.86 37.56
C SER A 5 22.63 -5.20 38.02
N GLU A 6 21.54 -5.18 38.78
CA GLU A 6 20.88 -6.37 39.29
C GLU A 6 19.94 -6.97 38.23
N ARG A 7 19.88 -8.29 38.17
CA ARG A 7 18.97 -9.05 37.30
C ARG A 7 18.42 -10.27 38.04
N THR A 8 17.17 -10.61 37.76
CA THR A 8 16.57 -11.90 38.12
C THR A 8 16.40 -12.74 36.85
N ALA A 9 15.78 -13.92 36.96
CA ALA A 9 15.45 -14.73 35.79
C ALA A 9 14.45 -14.06 34.84
N THR A 10 13.65 -13.09 35.31
CA THR A 10 12.56 -12.48 34.54
C THR A 10 12.64 -10.95 34.43
N HIS A 11 13.52 -10.30 35.19
CA HIS A 11 13.60 -8.83 35.24
C HIS A 11 15.06 -8.35 35.26
N SER A 12 15.30 -7.20 34.64
CA SER A 12 16.57 -6.48 34.70
C SER A 12 16.37 -5.16 35.42
N GLY A 13 17.35 -4.72 36.21
CA GLY A 13 17.40 -3.36 36.74
C GLY A 13 17.78 -2.31 35.71
N LYS A 14 18.32 -2.73 34.55
CA LYS A 14 18.45 -1.87 33.36
C LYS A 14 17.08 -1.67 32.73
N ARG A 15 16.74 -0.42 32.44
CA ARG A 15 15.49 -0.04 31.80
C ARG A 15 15.48 -0.49 30.34
N ASP A 16 14.54 -1.36 30.00
CA ASP A 16 14.20 -1.80 28.65
C ASP A 16 12.72 -1.54 28.31
N ASP A 17 12.08 -0.64 29.06
CA ASP A 17 10.69 -0.23 28.86
C ASP A 17 10.45 0.18 27.40
N ARG A 18 9.39 -0.37 26.81
CA ARG A 18 8.88 0.13 25.53
C ARG A 18 8.27 1.52 25.74
N LEU A 19 8.67 2.48 24.91
CA LEU A 19 8.15 3.85 24.94
C LEU A 19 7.09 4.04 23.86
N VAL A 20 6.09 4.86 24.16
CA VAL A 20 5.12 5.33 23.15
C VAL A 20 5.61 6.66 22.62
N PHE A 21 5.94 6.69 21.33
CA PHE A 21 6.29 7.93 20.63
C PHE A 21 4.99 8.51 20.05
N THR A 22 4.71 9.77 20.36
CA THR A 22 3.52 10.48 19.88
C THR A 22 3.91 11.53 18.84
N GLU A 23 3.01 11.79 17.91
CA GLU A 23 3.15 12.83 16.89
C GLU A 23 1.78 13.43 16.56
N GLN A 24 1.78 14.64 15.98
CA GLN A 24 0.62 15.21 15.30
C GLN A 24 0.90 15.21 13.81
N HIS A 25 0.26 14.30 13.08
CA HIS A 25 0.55 14.10 11.67
C HIS A 25 -0.72 13.74 10.91
N ALA A 26 -1.34 14.76 10.30
CA ALA A 26 -2.64 14.65 9.66
C ALA A 26 -2.73 13.50 8.63
N GLY A 27 -1.66 13.27 7.85
CA GLY A 27 -1.65 12.17 6.88
C GLY A 27 -1.70 10.78 7.51
N HIS A 28 -1.08 10.59 8.69
CA HIS A 28 -1.14 9.31 9.41
C HIS A 28 -2.49 9.13 10.08
N GLU A 29 -3.05 10.20 10.62
CA GLU A 29 -4.38 10.21 11.22
C GLU A 29 -5.46 9.89 10.18
N TYR A 30 -5.40 10.46 8.97
CA TYR A 30 -6.33 10.10 7.89
C TYR A 30 -6.18 8.66 7.40
N LYS A 31 -4.97 8.10 7.37
CA LYS A 31 -4.79 6.66 7.12
C LYS A 31 -5.46 5.82 8.22
N GLY A 32 -5.36 6.24 9.48
CA GLY A 32 -6.07 5.62 10.59
C GLY A 32 -7.60 5.69 10.44
N ILE A 33 -8.13 6.86 10.05
CA ILE A 33 -9.55 7.06 9.76
C ILE A 33 -10.01 6.12 8.65
N ALA A 34 -9.27 6.04 7.54
CA ALA A 34 -9.58 5.15 6.43
C ALA A 34 -9.60 3.67 6.88
N ALA A 35 -8.59 3.25 7.66
CA ALA A 35 -8.50 1.89 8.18
C ALA A 35 -9.67 1.53 9.11
N LEU A 36 -10.08 2.44 10.00
CA LEU A 36 -11.23 2.25 10.87
C LEU A 36 -12.54 2.17 10.08
N ALA A 37 -12.71 3.04 9.07
CA ALA A 37 -13.88 2.99 8.18
C ALA A 37 -13.95 1.67 7.40
N ILE A 38 -12.82 1.15 6.90
CA ILE A 38 -12.73 -0.16 6.24
C ILE A 38 -13.08 -1.27 7.23
N ALA A 39 -12.45 -1.28 8.41
CA ALA A 39 -12.69 -2.28 9.45
C ALA A 39 -14.18 -2.35 9.83
N GLY A 40 -14.81 -1.19 10.05
CA GLY A 40 -16.24 -1.09 10.32
C GLY A 40 -17.14 -1.63 9.20
N ARG A 41 -16.69 -1.57 7.93
CA ARG A 41 -17.41 -2.14 6.79
C ARG A 41 -17.25 -3.66 6.70
N VAL A 42 -16.02 -4.16 6.78
CA VAL A 42 -15.71 -5.58 6.56
C VAL A 42 -16.09 -6.46 7.76
N LEU A 43 -16.05 -5.92 8.98
CA LEU A 43 -16.37 -6.67 10.20
C LEU A 43 -17.87 -6.68 10.54
N ARG A 44 -18.72 -5.94 9.81
CA ARG A 44 -20.14 -5.73 10.17
C ARG A 44 -20.90 -7.02 10.47
N ASN A 45 -20.71 -8.04 9.63
CA ASN A 45 -21.40 -9.32 9.73
C ASN A 45 -20.64 -10.36 10.59
N TYR A 46 -19.45 -10.02 11.08
CA TYR A 46 -18.60 -10.90 11.90
C TYR A 46 -18.57 -10.47 13.36
N ASN A 47 -18.36 -9.17 13.62
CA ASN A 47 -18.38 -8.55 14.94
C ASN A 47 -19.00 -7.15 14.83
N GLY A 48 -20.33 -7.09 14.91
CA GLY A 48 -21.10 -5.85 14.75
C GLY A 48 -20.79 -4.77 15.79
N ALA A 49 -20.43 -5.15 17.02
CA ALA A 49 -20.07 -4.22 18.08
C ALA A 49 -18.74 -3.51 17.77
N LEU A 50 -17.69 -4.27 17.47
CA LEU A 50 -16.40 -3.71 17.06
C LEU A 50 -16.53 -2.91 15.76
N ALA A 51 -17.33 -3.40 14.80
CA ALA A 51 -17.58 -2.68 13.56
C ALA A 51 -18.19 -1.29 13.83
N THR A 52 -19.16 -1.21 14.74
CA THR A 52 -19.80 0.05 15.14
C THR A 52 -18.81 1.00 15.80
N GLU A 53 -17.98 0.50 16.73
CA GLU A 53 -16.94 1.29 17.39
C GLU A 53 -15.92 1.86 16.39
N CYS A 54 -15.48 1.05 15.42
CA CYS A 54 -14.56 1.51 14.38
C CYS A 54 -15.18 2.63 13.54
N VAL A 55 -16.43 2.49 13.08
CA VAL A 55 -17.10 3.54 12.31
C VAL A 55 -17.22 4.80 13.14
N GLN A 56 -17.79 4.73 14.35
CA GLN A 56 -18.00 5.90 15.21
C GLN A 56 -16.69 6.64 15.50
N THR A 57 -15.60 5.89 15.75
CA THR A 57 -14.27 6.48 15.98
C THR A 57 -13.75 7.17 14.72
N ALA A 58 -13.89 6.56 13.54
CA ALA A 58 -13.48 7.17 12.28
C ALA A 58 -14.23 8.49 12.01
N GLU A 59 -15.54 8.53 12.25
CA GLU A 59 -16.36 9.73 12.07
C GLU A 59 -16.04 10.83 13.10
N ALA A 60 -15.76 10.45 14.34
CA ALA A 60 -15.34 11.39 15.39
C ALA A 60 -13.98 12.01 15.06
N LEU A 61 -13.02 11.17 14.64
CA LEU A 61 -11.71 11.64 14.22
C LEU A 61 -11.81 12.54 12.98
N TRP A 62 -12.63 12.21 11.97
CA TRP A 62 -12.82 13.03 10.78
C TRP A 62 -13.17 14.49 11.08
N LYS A 63 -13.96 14.74 12.12
CA LYS A 63 -14.44 16.07 12.53
C LYS A 63 -13.40 16.93 13.22
N GLN A 64 -12.29 16.36 13.68
CA GLN A 64 -11.25 17.14 14.36
C GLN A 64 -10.47 18.01 13.35
N GLU A 65 -10.20 19.26 13.75
CA GLU A 65 -9.41 20.20 12.97
C GLU A 65 -7.95 19.76 12.87
N ARG A 66 -7.39 19.83 11.66
CA ARG A 66 -6.00 19.46 11.37
C ARG A 66 -5.47 20.29 10.20
N ASP A 67 -4.17 20.50 10.17
CA ASP A 67 -3.50 21.02 8.97
C ASP A 67 -3.50 19.94 7.88
N THR A 68 -4.24 20.20 6.80
CA THR A 68 -4.41 19.26 5.68
C THR A 68 -3.40 19.45 4.56
N GLY A 69 -2.49 20.44 4.65
CA GLY A 69 -1.64 20.89 3.55
C GLY A 69 -0.94 19.76 2.79
N ARG A 70 -0.22 18.87 3.49
CA ARG A 70 0.43 17.68 2.90
C ARG A 70 -0.40 16.40 2.99
N ALA A 71 -1.54 16.43 3.66
CA ALA A 71 -2.37 15.27 3.96
C ALA A 71 -3.61 15.15 3.06
N PHE A 72 -3.77 16.05 2.07
CA PHE A 72 -4.95 16.09 1.22
C PHE A 72 -5.24 14.74 0.54
N ARG A 73 -4.22 14.06 0.01
CA ARG A 73 -4.38 12.72 -0.59
C ARG A 73 -4.95 11.73 0.41
N ASP A 74 -4.36 11.66 1.61
CA ASP A 74 -4.80 10.73 2.65
C ASP A 74 -6.22 11.08 3.13
N LYS A 75 -6.58 12.37 3.18
CA LYS A 75 -7.93 12.85 3.47
C LYS A 75 -8.95 12.43 2.40
N VAL A 76 -8.58 12.49 1.11
CA VAL A 76 -9.43 11.99 0.01
C VAL A 76 -9.68 10.49 0.16
N VAL A 77 -8.64 9.70 0.44
CA VAL A 77 -8.78 8.25 0.68
C VAL A 77 -9.69 7.99 1.89
N ALA A 78 -9.51 8.71 2.99
CA ALA A 78 -10.39 8.60 4.16
C ALA A 78 -11.84 8.96 3.85
N GLY A 79 -12.09 10.04 3.10
CA GLY A 79 -13.43 10.45 2.67
C GLY A 79 -14.11 9.40 1.78
N VAL A 80 -13.36 8.80 0.85
CA VAL A 80 -13.83 7.66 0.04
C VAL A 80 -14.24 6.49 0.93
N GLU A 81 -13.38 6.07 1.86
CA GLU A 81 -13.68 4.92 2.72
C GLU A 81 -14.86 5.17 3.64
N LEU A 82 -14.97 6.38 4.20
CA LEU A 82 -16.12 6.80 5.01
C LEU A 82 -17.41 6.80 4.17
N LEU A 83 -17.38 7.31 2.94
CA LEU A 83 -18.54 7.28 2.05
C LEU A 83 -18.96 5.84 1.71
N LEU A 84 -18.01 4.97 1.35
CA LEU A 84 -18.27 3.56 1.07
C LEU A 84 -18.88 2.81 2.27
N THR A 85 -18.47 3.18 3.49
CA THR A 85 -18.91 2.53 4.74
C THR A 85 -20.26 3.04 5.25
N THR A 86 -20.44 4.36 5.26
CA THR A 86 -21.55 5.03 5.97
C THR A 86 -22.65 5.52 5.03
N ARG A 87 -22.32 5.73 3.74
CA ARG A 87 -23.21 6.37 2.74
C ARG A 87 -23.67 7.78 3.12
N LYS A 88 -23.02 8.44 4.08
CA LYS A 88 -23.42 9.78 4.53
C LYS A 88 -23.07 10.86 3.50
N PRO A 89 -23.94 11.87 3.32
CA PRO A 89 -23.74 12.93 2.33
C PRO A 89 -22.51 13.78 2.63
N GLU A 90 -22.15 14.02 3.90
CA GLU A 90 -21.00 14.86 4.27
C GLU A 90 -19.68 14.43 3.60
N TYR A 91 -19.46 13.11 3.44
CA TYR A 91 -18.26 12.59 2.81
C TYR A 91 -18.32 12.71 1.29
N ARG A 92 -19.50 12.54 0.70
CA ARG A 92 -19.73 12.79 -0.73
C ARG A 92 -19.54 14.27 -1.06
N ASP A 93 -20.12 15.15 -0.25
CA ASP A 93 -20.08 16.59 -0.45
C ASP A 93 -18.63 17.09 -0.35
N PHE A 94 -17.85 16.58 0.61
CA PHE A 94 -16.41 16.84 0.67
C PHE A 94 -15.68 16.45 -0.63
N LEU A 95 -15.93 15.26 -1.18
CA LEU A 95 -15.28 14.80 -2.41
C LEU A 95 -15.65 15.68 -3.60
N VAL A 96 -16.93 16.02 -3.75
CA VAL A 96 -17.43 16.89 -4.83
C VAL A 96 -16.87 18.31 -4.70
N GLN A 97 -16.87 18.88 -3.49
CA GLN A 97 -16.30 20.22 -3.24
C GLN A 97 -14.78 20.25 -3.48
N SER A 98 -14.09 19.13 -3.28
CA SER A 98 -12.65 18.99 -3.50
C SER A 98 -12.27 18.66 -4.95
N ARG A 99 -13.23 18.69 -5.90
CA ARG A 99 -13.06 18.31 -7.31
C ARG A 99 -11.77 18.83 -7.93
N THR A 100 -11.56 20.15 -7.91
CA THR A 100 -10.39 20.79 -8.54
C THR A 100 -9.06 20.23 -8.00
N GLN A 101 -8.96 20.04 -6.68
CA GLN A 101 -7.76 19.51 -6.06
C GLN A 101 -7.58 18.01 -6.33
N ILE A 102 -8.67 17.23 -6.39
CA ILE A 102 -8.64 15.81 -6.74
C ILE A 102 -8.18 15.63 -8.19
N VAL A 103 -8.72 16.41 -9.13
CA VAL A 103 -8.33 16.39 -10.55
C VAL A 103 -6.84 16.74 -10.70
N ALA A 104 -6.37 17.80 -10.02
CA ALA A 104 -4.95 18.16 -10.03
C ALA A 104 -4.04 17.08 -9.41
N GLY A 105 -4.54 16.36 -8.39
CA GLY A 105 -3.83 15.31 -7.67
C GLY A 105 -4.15 13.89 -8.13
N ILE A 106 -4.74 13.70 -9.31
CA ILE A 106 -5.40 12.43 -9.68
C ILE A 106 -4.46 11.23 -9.66
N GLY A 107 -3.18 11.43 -9.95
CA GLY A 107 -2.18 10.35 -9.90
C GLY A 107 -1.98 9.72 -8.52
N GLY A 108 -2.36 10.42 -7.44
CA GLY A 108 -2.31 9.88 -6.08
C GLY A 108 -3.67 9.45 -5.51
N THR A 109 -4.77 9.84 -6.15
CA THR A 109 -6.13 9.66 -5.61
C THR A 109 -7.05 8.84 -6.51
N GLY A 110 -6.71 8.68 -7.81
CA GLY A 110 -7.51 8.03 -8.84
C GLY A 110 -7.98 6.62 -8.45
N TRP A 111 -7.06 5.80 -7.94
CA TRP A 111 -7.35 4.43 -7.50
C TRP A 111 -8.39 4.37 -6.36
N ALA A 112 -8.45 5.40 -5.52
CA ALA A 112 -9.43 5.47 -4.43
C ALA A 112 -10.74 6.09 -4.92
N ILE A 113 -10.69 7.24 -5.57
CA ILE A 113 -11.89 7.99 -5.97
C ILE A 113 -12.77 7.23 -6.96
N GLY A 114 -12.17 6.43 -7.86
CA GLY A 114 -12.88 5.58 -8.81
C GLY A 114 -13.93 4.69 -8.13
N ARG A 115 -13.60 4.14 -6.96
CA ARG A 115 -14.48 3.26 -6.18
C ARG A 115 -15.71 3.97 -5.60
N ALA A 116 -15.62 5.28 -5.38
CA ALA A 116 -16.72 6.08 -4.86
C ALA A 116 -17.65 6.63 -5.95
N LEU A 117 -17.24 6.62 -7.23
CA LEU A 117 -18.02 7.21 -8.32
C LEU A 117 -19.46 6.69 -8.42
N PRO A 118 -19.78 5.40 -8.19
CA PRO A 118 -21.17 4.92 -8.20
C PRO A 118 -22.08 5.60 -7.16
N LEU A 119 -21.52 6.27 -6.14
CA LEU A 119 -22.24 6.93 -5.05
C LEU A 119 -22.31 8.46 -5.20
N ILE A 120 -21.69 8.98 -6.24
CA ILE A 120 -21.69 10.40 -6.57
C ILE A 120 -22.67 10.56 -7.74
N GLU A 121 -23.65 11.45 -7.62
CA GLU A 121 -24.67 11.63 -8.67
C GLU A 121 -24.21 12.61 -9.77
N ASP A 122 -23.28 13.50 -9.42
CA ASP A 122 -22.75 14.54 -10.30
C ASP A 122 -22.02 13.94 -11.53
N ALA A 123 -22.66 14.04 -12.69
CA ALA A 123 -22.14 13.53 -13.95
C ALA A 123 -20.86 14.25 -14.39
N GLY A 124 -20.80 15.58 -14.22
CA GLY A 124 -19.60 16.36 -14.55
C GLY A 124 -18.41 15.96 -13.69
N PHE A 125 -18.64 15.60 -12.42
CA PHE A 125 -17.58 15.10 -11.54
C PHE A 125 -17.00 13.80 -12.10
N LYS A 126 -17.87 12.85 -12.51
CA LYS A 126 -17.43 11.57 -13.08
C LYS A 126 -16.64 11.76 -14.36
N GLU A 127 -17.11 12.63 -15.25
CA GLU A 127 -16.45 12.92 -16.52
C GLU A 127 -15.07 13.55 -16.31
N GLU A 128 -14.96 14.56 -15.45
CA GLU A 128 -13.68 15.19 -15.13
C GLU A 128 -12.69 14.23 -14.49
N ILE A 129 -13.15 13.39 -13.54
CA ILE A 129 -12.30 12.36 -12.93
C ILE A 129 -11.82 11.37 -13.98
N LYS A 130 -12.71 10.88 -14.85
CA LYS A 130 -12.33 9.96 -15.93
C LYS A 130 -11.31 10.60 -16.87
N ALA A 131 -11.53 11.84 -17.32
CA ALA A 131 -10.61 12.57 -18.19
C ALA A 131 -9.23 12.78 -17.52
N ALA A 132 -9.22 13.10 -16.23
CA ALA A 132 -8.00 13.25 -15.45
C ALA A 132 -7.23 11.93 -15.31
N VAL A 133 -7.94 10.81 -15.05
CA VAL A 133 -7.34 9.46 -15.02
C VAL A 133 -6.77 9.09 -16.38
N THR A 134 -7.52 9.29 -17.48
CA THR A 134 -7.03 9.03 -18.85
C THR A 134 -5.75 9.82 -19.15
N THR A 135 -5.73 11.11 -18.83
CA THR A 135 -4.55 11.97 -19.05
C THR A 135 -3.35 11.51 -18.22
N HIS A 136 -3.57 11.21 -16.94
CA HIS A 136 -2.51 10.71 -16.06
C HIS A 136 -1.97 9.36 -16.54
N PHE A 137 -2.86 8.47 -16.95
CA PHE A 137 -2.52 7.11 -17.32
C PHE A 137 -1.66 7.07 -18.59
N ALA A 138 -1.89 7.93 -19.58
CA ALA A 138 -1.00 8.08 -20.75
C ALA A 138 0.47 8.34 -20.35
N GLY A 139 0.70 9.05 -19.23
CA GLY A 139 2.03 9.22 -18.65
C GLY A 139 2.61 7.95 -18.04
N VAL A 140 1.78 7.13 -17.38
CA VAL A 140 2.15 5.81 -16.84
C VAL A 140 2.54 4.86 -17.99
N GLU A 141 1.76 4.82 -19.08
CA GLU A 141 2.08 4.00 -20.26
C GLU A 141 3.44 4.33 -20.85
N LYS A 142 3.78 5.62 -20.91
CA LYS A 142 5.10 6.08 -21.35
C LYS A 142 6.21 5.56 -20.42
N GLN A 143 6.02 5.65 -19.11
CA GLN A 143 7.02 5.22 -18.11
C GLN A 143 7.26 3.71 -18.16
N GLN A 144 6.24 2.90 -18.43
CA GLN A 144 6.40 1.45 -18.53
C GLN A 144 7.28 1.02 -19.71
N ARG A 145 7.27 1.79 -20.81
CA ARG A 145 8.08 1.49 -22.00
C ARG A 145 9.57 1.83 -21.84
N GLU A 146 9.95 2.47 -20.74
CA GLU A 146 11.34 2.84 -20.48
C GLU A 146 12.21 1.66 -20.00
N ASN A 147 11.59 0.51 -19.73
CA ASN A 147 12.27 -0.71 -19.30
C ASN A 147 11.51 -1.96 -19.80
N PRO A 148 12.13 -3.15 -19.82
CA PRO A 148 11.51 -4.35 -20.39
C PRO A 148 10.53 -5.05 -19.44
N PHE A 149 10.29 -4.53 -18.24
CA PHE A 149 9.49 -5.22 -17.20
C PHE A 149 8.03 -4.76 -17.13
N GLY A 150 7.62 -3.84 -18.01
CA GLY A 150 6.22 -3.41 -18.10
C GLY A 150 5.68 -2.76 -16.83
N VAL A 151 6.55 -2.10 -16.05
CA VAL A 151 6.18 -1.34 -14.84
C VAL A 151 7.00 -0.04 -14.74
N PRO A 152 6.49 1.04 -14.09
CA PRO A 152 7.27 2.25 -13.86
C PRO A 152 8.39 2.02 -12.83
N TYR A 153 9.49 1.43 -13.27
CA TYR A 153 10.60 1.07 -12.39
C TYR A 153 11.66 2.16 -12.32
N ARG A 154 11.94 2.59 -11.10
CA ARG A 154 13.05 3.49 -10.75
C ARG A 154 13.88 2.87 -9.64
N PRO A 155 15.02 2.24 -9.97
CA PRO A 155 15.84 1.58 -8.97
C PRO A 155 16.37 2.58 -7.95
N ARG A 156 16.31 2.22 -6.67
CA ARG A 156 16.85 2.99 -5.55
C ARG A 156 17.36 2.05 -4.48
N ILE A 157 17.97 2.61 -3.43
CA ILE A 157 18.62 1.80 -2.40
C ILE A 157 17.65 0.88 -1.65
N TRP A 158 16.40 1.29 -1.44
CA TRP A 158 15.45 0.53 -0.62
C TRP A 158 14.00 0.66 -1.07
N GLY A 159 13.25 -0.44 -1.00
CA GLY A 159 11.80 -0.46 -1.12
C GLY A 159 11.24 -0.27 -2.52
N ALA A 160 12.05 -0.43 -3.57
CA ALA A 160 11.57 -0.31 -4.96
C ALA A 160 10.54 -1.41 -5.30
N GLY A 161 10.76 -2.65 -4.87
CA GLY A 161 9.81 -3.75 -5.08
C GLY A 161 8.48 -3.55 -4.35
N TRP A 162 8.48 -2.92 -3.17
CA TRP A 162 7.24 -2.57 -2.47
C TRP A 162 6.45 -1.48 -3.18
N ASP A 163 7.13 -0.51 -3.79
CA ASP A 163 6.47 0.51 -4.60
C ASP A 163 5.85 -0.10 -5.87
N ILE A 164 6.50 -1.07 -6.52
CA ILE A 164 5.91 -1.80 -7.64
C ILE A 164 4.66 -2.58 -7.21
N GLN A 165 4.68 -3.20 -6.04
CA GLN A 165 3.51 -3.88 -5.49
C GLN A 165 2.37 -2.92 -5.19
N ARG A 166 2.65 -1.76 -4.57
CA ARG A 166 1.65 -0.72 -4.35
C ARG A 166 1.07 -0.24 -5.69
N PHE A 167 1.93 0.01 -6.67
CA PHE A 167 1.52 0.39 -8.02
C PHE A 167 0.52 -0.62 -8.58
N GLY A 168 0.81 -1.92 -8.52
CA GLY A 168 -0.10 -2.96 -9.01
C GLY A 168 -1.47 -2.96 -8.32
N VAL A 169 -1.52 -2.77 -7.00
CA VAL A 169 -2.79 -2.65 -6.26
C VAL A 169 -3.60 -1.45 -6.73
N GLU A 170 -2.93 -0.30 -6.92
CA GLU A 170 -3.56 0.91 -7.45
C GLU A 170 -4.08 0.68 -8.89
N GLN A 171 -3.34 -0.04 -9.73
CA GLN A 171 -3.76 -0.37 -11.10
C GLN A 171 -4.98 -1.28 -11.13
N TYR A 172 -5.09 -2.24 -10.22
CA TYR A 172 -6.29 -3.07 -10.10
C TYR A 172 -7.53 -2.21 -9.82
N PHE A 173 -7.46 -1.28 -8.86
CA PHE A 173 -8.61 -0.43 -8.54
C PHE A 173 -8.93 0.59 -9.64
N LEU A 174 -7.92 1.08 -10.35
CA LEU A 174 -8.11 1.90 -11.53
C LEU A 174 -8.80 1.10 -12.66
N HIS A 175 -8.33 -0.11 -12.97
CA HIS A 175 -8.98 -1.00 -13.95
C HIS A 175 -10.44 -1.28 -13.56
N ALA A 176 -10.69 -1.64 -12.30
CA ALA A 176 -12.05 -1.93 -11.83
C ALA A 176 -13.01 -0.74 -11.97
N SER A 177 -12.49 0.50 -11.96
CA SER A 177 -13.29 1.72 -12.08
C SER A 177 -13.33 2.28 -13.51
N PHE A 178 -12.29 2.03 -14.30
CA PHE A 178 -12.08 2.59 -15.65
C PHE A 178 -11.47 1.51 -16.59
N PRO A 179 -12.19 0.42 -16.87
CA PRO A 179 -11.64 -0.73 -17.60
C PRO A 179 -11.32 -0.40 -19.06
N ASP A 180 -11.91 0.66 -19.63
CA ASP A 180 -11.62 1.18 -20.97
C ASP A 180 -10.35 2.05 -21.04
N VAL A 181 -9.81 2.44 -19.88
CA VAL A 181 -8.60 3.28 -19.77
C VAL A 181 -7.41 2.47 -19.26
N VAL A 182 -7.62 1.60 -18.27
CA VAL A 182 -6.56 0.86 -17.59
C VAL A 182 -6.77 -0.63 -17.81
N SER A 183 -5.82 -1.30 -18.46
CA SER A 183 -5.84 -2.75 -18.68
C SER A 183 -5.41 -3.52 -17.41
N THR A 184 -5.82 -4.79 -17.30
CA THR A 184 -5.33 -5.70 -16.25
C THR A 184 -3.83 -5.99 -16.37
N GLU A 185 -3.24 -5.82 -17.56
CA GLU A 185 -1.82 -6.07 -17.82
C GLU A 185 -0.91 -5.35 -16.81
N TYR A 186 -1.26 -4.13 -16.42
CA TYR A 186 -0.45 -3.31 -15.54
C TYR A 186 -0.30 -3.89 -14.12
N MET A 187 -1.37 -4.47 -13.58
CA MET A 187 -1.31 -5.16 -12.28
C MET A 187 -0.62 -6.52 -12.39
N LEU A 188 -0.79 -7.22 -13.52
CA LEU A 188 -0.17 -8.52 -13.79
C LEU A 188 1.34 -8.38 -13.98
N ASN A 189 1.80 -7.33 -14.67
CA ASN A 189 3.23 -7.01 -14.80
C ASN A 189 3.85 -6.69 -13.44
N ALA A 190 3.14 -5.97 -12.56
CA ALA A 190 3.61 -5.75 -11.20
C ALA A 190 3.75 -7.06 -10.39
N LEU A 191 2.82 -8.00 -10.55
CA LEU A 191 2.93 -9.33 -9.93
C LEU A 191 4.09 -10.14 -10.54
N ASN A 192 4.22 -10.16 -11.86
CA ASN A 192 5.33 -10.83 -12.56
C ASN A 192 6.69 -10.28 -12.12
N PHE A 193 6.79 -8.95 -11.93
CA PHE A 193 8.00 -8.32 -11.41
C PHE A 193 8.37 -8.87 -10.03
N VAL A 194 7.39 -9.06 -9.14
CA VAL A 194 7.61 -9.59 -7.79
C VAL A 194 7.96 -11.08 -7.81
N LEU A 195 7.47 -11.82 -8.80
CA LEU A 195 7.68 -13.26 -8.96
C LEU A 195 8.97 -13.63 -9.72
N GLY A 196 9.77 -12.65 -10.14
CA GLY A 196 11.10 -12.90 -10.73
C GLY A 196 11.38 -12.18 -12.05
N CYS A 197 10.39 -11.49 -12.65
CA CYS A 197 10.59 -10.69 -13.87
C CYS A 197 11.13 -9.29 -13.55
N HIS A 198 12.33 -9.22 -12.98
CA HIS A 198 12.95 -7.99 -12.50
C HIS A 198 14.46 -7.98 -12.83
N PRO A 199 15.15 -6.83 -12.74
CA PRO A 199 16.56 -6.75 -13.14
C PRO A 199 17.49 -7.46 -12.15
N GLY A 200 18.71 -7.73 -12.61
CA GLY A 200 19.79 -8.35 -11.83
C GLY A 200 19.96 -9.84 -12.14
N GLU A 201 21.13 -10.38 -11.80
CA GLU A 201 21.45 -11.81 -12.01
C GLU A 201 20.64 -12.74 -11.10
N ASN A 202 20.22 -12.23 -9.94
CA ASN A 202 19.35 -12.95 -9.03
C ASN A 202 17.90 -12.61 -9.36
N THR A 203 17.18 -13.54 -9.99
CA THR A 203 15.77 -13.41 -10.37
C THR A 203 14.84 -14.11 -9.36
N ALA A 204 15.26 -14.18 -8.10
CA ALA A 204 14.44 -14.80 -7.06
C ALA A 204 13.16 -14.00 -6.83
N SER A 205 12.02 -14.70 -6.80
CA SER A 205 10.78 -14.14 -6.30
C SER A 205 10.99 -13.47 -4.95
N PHE A 206 10.44 -12.25 -4.81
CA PHE A 206 10.52 -11.50 -3.56
C PHE A 206 9.66 -12.14 -2.47
N ALA A 207 8.67 -12.95 -2.84
CA ALA A 207 7.83 -13.70 -1.93
C ALA A 207 8.48 -15.04 -1.60
N SER A 208 8.94 -15.19 -0.37
CA SER A 208 9.68 -16.36 0.10
C SER A 208 8.84 -17.62 0.07
N GLY A 209 9.37 -18.68 -0.57
CA GLY A 209 8.68 -19.96 -0.75
C GLY A 209 7.70 -19.98 -1.93
N VAL A 210 7.62 -18.92 -2.73
CA VAL A 210 6.74 -18.84 -3.92
C VAL A 210 7.58 -18.74 -5.19
N GLY A 211 7.35 -19.64 -6.14
CA GLY A 211 8.10 -19.74 -7.40
C GLY A 211 9.23 -20.76 -7.35
N SER A 212 9.84 -21.06 -8.51
CA SER A 212 10.94 -22.03 -8.63
C SER A 212 12.24 -21.57 -7.97
N ARG A 213 12.43 -20.25 -7.86
CA ARG A 213 13.51 -19.59 -7.13
C ARG A 213 12.92 -18.42 -6.35
N SER A 214 13.16 -18.37 -5.04
CA SER A 214 12.64 -17.30 -4.17
C SER A 214 13.66 -16.95 -3.09
N MET A 215 13.48 -15.78 -2.48
CA MET A 215 14.33 -15.35 -1.38
C MET A 215 14.08 -16.21 -0.14
N THR A 216 15.06 -17.00 0.29
CA THR A 216 14.97 -17.85 1.49
C THR A 216 15.88 -17.39 2.63
N ILE A 217 16.68 -16.36 2.39
CA ILE A 217 17.54 -15.69 3.36
C ILE A 217 17.02 -14.25 3.50
N ALA A 218 16.17 -14.02 4.50
CA ALA A 218 15.49 -12.75 4.69
C ALA A 218 15.97 -12.01 5.96
N TYR A 219 15.96 -10.68 5.91
CA TYR A 219 15.98 -9.86 7.11
C TYR A 219 14.58 -9.85 7.75
N GLY A 220 14.29 -10.91 8.50
CA GLY A 220 13.03 -11.10 9.23
C GLY A 220 13.26 -11.45 10.70
N PHE A 221 12.24 -12.06 11.33
CA PHE A 221 12.34 -12.55 12.71
C PHE A 221 13.46 -13.59 12.91
N ASN A 222 13.73 -14.41 11.89
CA ASN A 222 14.72 -15.50 11.95
C ASN A 222 16.01 -15.19 11.16
N ARG A 223 16.35 -13.90 11.00
CA ARG A 223 17.51 -13.44 10.19
C ARG A 223 18.86 -14.06 10.62
N ALA A 224 19.02 -14.35 11.91
CA ALA A 224 20.24 -14.98 12.44
C ALA A 224 20.39 -16.44 11.99
N ASP A 225 19.27 -17.12 11.75
CA ASP A 225 19.24 -18.52 11.33
C ASP A 225 19.35 -18.69 9.81
N ARG A 226 19.48 -17.57 9.07
CA ARG A 226 19.46 -17.54 7.59
C ARG A 226 18.26 -18.30 7.00
N SER A 227 17.10 -18.15 7.65
CA SER A 227 15.86 -18.79 7.24
C SER A 227 14.83 -17.75 6.78
N TYR A 228 13.65 -18.25 6.40
CA TYR A 228 12.54 -17.43 5.89
C TYR A 228 11.21 -17.81 6.54
N ILE A 229 10.23 -16.92 6.39
CA ILE A 229 8.83 -17.19 6.71
C ILE A 229 8.12 -17.38 5.37
N PRO A 230 7.44 -18.52 5.11
CA PRO A 230 6.69 -18.71 3.88
C PRO A 230 5.69 -17.57 3.66
N GLY A 231 5.69 -16.98 2.46
CA GLY A 231 4.87 -15.83 2.10
C GLY A 231 5.39 -14.47 2.61
N GLY A 232 6.51 -14.43 3.34
CA GLY A 232 7.19 -13.17 3.65
C GLY A 232 7.71 -12.50 2.38
N VAL A 233 7.53 -11.19 2.25
CA VAL A 233 7.85 -10.45 1.02
C VAL A 233 8.96 -9.44 1.26
N VAL A 234 10.08 -9.61 0.57
CA VAL A 234 11.23 -8.72 0.67
C VAL A 234 11.05 -7.41 -0.12
N SER A 235 11.86 -6.40 0.18
CA SER A 235 11.89 -5.13 -0.57
C SER A 235 12.38 -5.27 -2.01
N GLY A 236 13.17 -6.30 -2.30
CA GLY A 236 13.60 -6.64 -3.65
C GLY A 236 14.99 -6.08 -4.00
N THR A 237 15.26 -5.93 -5.29
CA THR A 237 16.54 -5.42 -5.79
C THR A 237 16.86 -4.04 -5.23
N ALA A 238 18.11 -3.82 -4.80
CA ALA A 238 18.61 -2.50 -4.42
C ALA A 238 19.62 -1.99 -5.44
N LEU A 239 19.69 -0.67 -5.60
CA LEU A 239 20.73 0.00 -6.37
C LEU A 239 21.65 0.79 -5.44
N ILE A 240 22.90 0.33 -5.32
CA ILE A 240 23.99 1.07 -4.69
C ILE A 240 24.88 1.58 -5.82
N ARG A 241 24.95 2.90 -5.99
CA ARG A 241 25.74 3.50 -7.08
C ARG A 241 27.25 3.38 -6.78
N PRO A 242 28.11 3.18 -7.80
CA PRO A 242 27.83 3.22 -9.24
C PRO A 242 27.40 1.87 -9.88
N ASP A 243 27.11 0.83 -9.09
CA ASP A 243 26.78 -0.51 -9.59
C ASP A 243 25.37 -0.62 -10.22
N PHE A 244 24.99 -1.84 -10.63
CA PHE A 244 23.67 -2.18 -11.18
C PHE A 244 22.70 -2.66 -10.09
N PRO A 245 21.37 -2.68 -10.35
CA PRO A 245 20.41 -3.28 -9.43
C PRO A 245 20.76 -4.74 -9.14
N GLU A 246 20.90 -5.07 -7.86
CA GLU A 246 21.28 -6.41 -7.43
C GLU A 246 20.53 -6.88 -6.19
N MET A 247 20.62 -8.18 -5.93
CA MET A 247 20.05 -8.86 -4.78
C MET A 247 20.98 -9.99 -4.34
N LYS A 248 21.50 -9.89 -3.12
CA LYS A 248 22.49 -10.82 -2.57
C LYS A 248 21.86 -11.77 -1.56
N ASP A 249 22.45 -12.95 -1.44
CA ASP A 249 22.12 -13.96 -0.43
C ASP A 249 22.78 -13.62 0.92
N PHE A 250 22.45 -12.46 1.48
CA PHE A 250 22.98 -12.00 2.76
C PHE A 250 21.90 -11.23 3.55
N PRO A 251 21.48 -11.73 4.73
CA PRO A 251 20.29 -11.21 5.39
C PRO A 251 20.52 -9.82 6.01
N TYR A 252 21.76 -9.38 6.21
CA TYR A 252 22.02 -8.07 6.85
C TYR A 252 22.07 -6.91 5.84
N LEU A 253 21.87 -7.18 4.54
CA LEU A 253 21.44 -6.17 3.57
C LEU A 253 19.92 -6.05 3.64
N TRP A 254 19.45 -5.45 4.73
CA TRP A 254 18.02 -5.29 5.02
C TRP A 254 17.31 -4.50 3.92
N GLN A 255 18.00 -3.57 3.24
CA GLN A 255 17.43 -2.82 2.13
C GLN A 255 16.99 -3.69 0.94
N GLN A 256 17.50 -4.93 0.85
CA GLN A 256 17.13 -5.90 -0.18
C GLN A 256 16.17 -6.97 0.34
N THR A 257 16.41 -7.43 1.57
CA THR A 257 15.85 -8.70 2.08
C THR A 257 14.88 -8.54 3.25
N GLU A 258 14.54 -7.30 3.64
CA GLU A 258 13.66 -7.04 4.78
C GLU A 258 12.22 -7.41 4.55
N TYR A 259 11.63 -8.05 5.57
CA TYR A 259 10.18 -8.16 5.70
C TYR A 259 9.61 -6.97 6.48
N VAL A 260 8.54 -6.39 5.93
CA VAL A 260 7.72 -5.40 6.63
C VAL A 260 6.29 -5.90 6.74
N LEU A 261 5.64 -5.58 7.86
CA LEU A 261 4.21 -5.79 8.04
C LEU A 261 3.43 -4.65 7.38
N GLY A 262 2.42 -4.98 6.57
CA GLY A 262 1.76 -4.04 5.68
C GLY A 262 2.61 -3.68 4.46
N GLY A 263 2.03 -2.98 3.48
CA GLY A 263 2.74 -2.70 2.24
C GLY A 263 3.02 -4.00 1.47
N GLY A 264 4.29 -4.39 1.31
CA GLY A 264 4.71 -5.53 0.49
C GLY A 264 3.93 -6.82 0.75
N ALA A 265 3.93 -7.33 1.99
CA ALA A 265 3.24 -8.57 2.30
C ALA A 265 1.73 -8.54 1.96
N THR A 266 1.03 -7.45 2.30
CA THR A 266 -0.40 -7.30 2.02
C THR A 266 -0.70 -7.03 0.54
N ASN A 267 0.17 -6.29 -0.14
CA ASN A 267 0.01 -5.98 -1.56
C ASN A 267 0.27 -7.22 -2.41
N PHE A 268 1.28 -8.03 -2.09
CA PHE A 268 1.49 -9.32 -2.76
C PHE A 268 0.28 -10.24 -2.61
N MET A 269 -0.22 -10.42 -1.37
CA MET A 269 -1.43 -11.20 -1.12
C MET A 269 -2.60 -10.67 -1.96
N PHE A 270 -2.82 -9.36 -1.96
CA PHE A 270 -3.87 -8.73 -2.77
C PHE A 270 -3.68 -9.00 -4.26
N LEU A 271 -2.47 -8.83 -4.81
CA LEU A 271 -2.17 -9.01 -6.22
C LEU A 271 -2.40 -10.45 -6.68
N VAL A 272 -2.06 -11.44 -5.85
CA VAL A 272 -2.34 -12.86 -6.14
C VAL A 272 -3.84 -13.10 -6.22
N LEU A 273 -4.62 -12.58 -5.25
CA LEU A 273 -6.08 -12.70 -5.28
C LEU A 273 -6.71 -11.95 -6.46
N ALA A 274 -6.19 -10.76 -6.79
CA ALA A 274 -6.63 -9.97 -7.92
C ALA A 274 -6.34 -10.67 -9.26
N ALA A 275 -5.16 -11.30 -9.39
CA ALA A 275 -4.80 -12.07 -10.58
C ALA A 275 -5.72 -13.28 -10.76
N ASP A 276 -6.02 -14.02 -9.69
CA ASP A 276 -7.01 -15.11 -9.73
C ASP A 276 -8.38 -14.60 -10.17
N GLN A 277 -8.83 -13.48 -9.62
CA GLN A 277 -10.11 -12.87 -9.98
C GLN A 277 -10.17 -12.45 -11.46
N VAL A 278 -9.14 -11.84 -12.03
CA VAL A 278 -9.20 -11.34 -13.43
C VAL A 278 -8.88 -12.41 -14.49
N LEU A 279 -8.28 -13.53 -14.09
CA LEU A 279 -7.89 -14.62 -15.01
C LEU A 279 -8.83 -15.82 -14.95
N ASN A 280 -9.45 -16.09 -13.79
CA ASN A 280 -10.21 -17.31 -13.53
C ASN A 280 -11.70 -17.09 -13.21
N GLN A 281 -12.17 -15.84 -13.05
CA GLN A 281 -13.57 -15.49 -12.80
C GLN A 281 -14.11 -14.58 -13.90
#